data_AF-A0A956IG37-F1
#
_entry.id   AF-A0A956IG37-F1
#
_cell.length_a   1.000
_cell.length_b   1.000
_cell.length_c   1.000
_cell.angle_alpha   90.00
_cell.angle_beta   90.00
_cell.angle_gamma   90.00
#
_symmetry.space_group_name_H-M   'P 1'
#
loop_
_entity.id
_entity.type
_entity.pdbx_description
1 polymer ?
#
loop_
_entity_poly.entity_id
_entity_poly.type
_entity_poly.pdbx_seq_one_letter_code
_entity_poly.pdbx_strand_id
1 'polypeptide(L)'
;NPAEMFGDSMTEHPYVECTASCVAALAVYRHRYPDADPKLLAQIDGAIARAEARIRALQRPDGSWTGNWGIHFIYGTLFAVRGLLACGVPPFDPSVRKACRWLKAQQNEDGGWGESHEACLTDRYVAVESQVIQSAWALSLLLDAEDPAWGVIERAAQFLAERQNPDGSWPKEAPSGVFFHTALLHYELYRSYFALWALGLFETRRLERLALAPSRSLAPEKSAPRTA
;
A
#
# COMPACT_ATOMS: atom_id res chain seq x y z
N ASN A 1 -24.44 -20.87 6.00
CA ASN A 1 -24.82 -19.44 5.89
C ASN A 1 -26.18 -19.38 5.18
N PRO A 2 -27.27 -18.94 5.83
CA PRO A 2 -28.59 -18.85 5.20
C PRO A 2 -28.81 -17.56 4.40
N ALA A 3 -27.84 -16.63 4.37
CA ALA A 3 -28.00 -15.36 3.67
C ALA A 3 -28.06 -15.51 2.14
N GLU A 4 -27.54 -16.61 1.58
CA GLU A 4 -27.46 -16.97 0.15
C GLU A 4 -26.66 -16.00 -0.74
N MET A 5 -26.80 -14.70 -0.53
CA MET A 5 -26.17 -13.61 -1.28
C MET A 5 -24.85 -13.11 -0.70
N PHE A 6 -24.50 -13.50 0.54
CA PHE A 6 -23.32 -13.02 1.27
C PHE A 6 -22.39 -14.18 1.63
N GLY A 7 -21.09 -14.02 1.40
CA GLY A 7 -20.07 -14.96 1.87
C GLY A 7 -19.59 -14.60 3.29
N ASP A 8 -19.25 -15.61 4.09
CA ASP A 8 -18.62 -15.45 5.41
C ASP A 8 -19.32 -14.48 6.38
N SER A 9 -20.65 -14.37 6.31
CA SER A 9 -21.41 -13.37 7.07
C SER A 9 -21.93 -13.84 8.43
N MET A 10 -21.58 -15.04 8.87
CA MET A 10 -22.15 -15.67 10.07
C MET A 10 -21.29 -15.52 11.32
N THR A 11 -19.98 -15.34 11.15
CA THR A 11 -19.01 -15.31 12.25
C THR A 11 -17.94 -14.26 11.99
N GLU A 12 -17.42 -13.68 13.06
CA GLU A 12 -16.29 -12.74 12.97
C GLU A 12 -14.98 -13.50 12.77
N HIS A 13 -14.14 -13.02 11.85
CA HIS A 13 -12.87 -13.65 11.50
C HIS A 13 -11.68 -12.71 11.78
N PRO A 14 -10.51 -13.25 12.12
CA PRO A 14 -9.31 -12.45 12.24
C PRO A 14 -8.79 -12.07 10.84
N TYR A 15 -9.13 -10.85 10.39
CA TYR A 15 -8.70 -10.28 9.11
C TYR A 15 -7.31 -9.64 9.18
N VAL A 16 -6.61 -9.66 8.05
CA VAL A 16 -5.25 -9.11 7.96
C VAL A 16 -5.26 -7.60 8.17
N GLU A 17 -6.27 -6.90 7.66
CA GLU A 17 -6.37 -5.44 7.73
C GLU A 17 -6.63 -4.95 9.14
N CYS A 18 -7.53 -5.64 9.86
CA CYS A 18 -7.81 -5.37 11.27
C CYS A 18 -6.57 -5.66 12.13
N THR A 19 -5.93 -6.81 11.91
CA THR A 19 -4.71 -7.20 12.63
C THR A 19 -3.59 -6.19 12.43
N ALA A 20 -3.31 -5.82 11.18
CA ALA A 20 -2.27 -4.85 10.83
C ALA A 20 -2.56 -3.47 11.42
N SER A 21 -3.81 -3.01 11.37
CA SER A 21 -4.21 -1.71 11.93
C SER A 21 -4.04 -1.67 13.45
N CYS A 22 -4.43 -2.74 14.16
CA CYS A 22 -4.22 -2.84 15.60
C CYS A 22 -2.73 -2.83 15.96
N VAL A 23 -1.91 -3.60 15.24
CA VAL A 23 -0.46 -3.65 15.50
C VAL A 23 0.22 -2.32 15.23
N ALA A 24 -0.16 -1.61 14.16
CA ALA A 24 0.36 -0.28 13.90
C ALA A 24 0.13 0.67 15.09
N ALA A 25 -1.08 0.67 15.66
CA ALA A 25 -1.38 1.47 16.85
C ALA A 25 -0.57 1.01 18.08
N LEU A 26 -0.46 -0.30 18.31
CA LEU A 26 0.30 -0.86 19.42
C LEU A 26 1.81 -0.55 19.31
N ALA A 27 2.39 -0.63 18.11
CA ALA A 27 3.78 -0.31 17.85
C ALA A 27 4.06 1.19 18.10
N VAL A 28 3.16 2.07 17.66
CA VAL A 28 3.25 3.51 17.96
C VAL A 28 3.18 3.75 19.46
N TYR A 29 2.25 3.11 20.17
CA TYR A 29 2.16 3.23 21.64
C TYR A 29 3.46 2.75 22.31
N ARG A 30 3.96 1.58 21.91
CA ARG A 30 5.18 0.97 22.44
C ARG A 30 6.42 1.85 22.26
N HIS A 31 6.50 2.56 21.13
CA HIS A 31 7.57 3.52 20.84
C HIS A 31 7.40 4.85 21.61
N ARG A 32 6.18 5.37 21.69
CA ARG A 32 5.86 6.66 22.32
C ARG A 32 6.00 6.62 23.85
N TYR A 33 5.73 5.47 24.46
CA TYR A 33 5.69 5.28 25.91
C TYR A 33 6.61 4.13 26.36
N PRO A 34 7.94 4.29 26.23
CA PRO A 34 8.91 3.24 26.55
C PRO A 34 8.93 2.85 28.04
N ASP A 35 8.49 3.74 28.92
CA ASP A 35 8.51 3.58 30.38
C ASP A 35 7.11 3.32 30.99
N ALA A 36 6.14 2.91 30.16
CA ALA A 36 4.82 2.50 30.66
C ALA A 36 4.92 1.22 31.52
N ASP A 37 3.80 0.80 32.13
CA ASP A 37 3.73 -0.41 32.96
C ASP A 37 4.40 -1.61 32.24
N PRO A 38 5.48 -2.20 32.82
CA PRO A 38 6.20 -3.30 32.21
C PRO A 38 5.31 -4.50 31.85
N LYS A 39 4.25 -4.75 32.62
CA LYS A 39 3.29 -5.83 32.33
C LYS A 39 2.51 -5.54 31.05
N LEU A 40 2.05 -4.30 30.87
CA LEU A 40 1.38 -3.86 29.66
C LEU A 40 2.33 -3.94 28.46
N LEU A 41 3.57 -3.44 28.60
CA LEU A 41 4.55 -3.49 27.53
C LEU A 41 4.84 -4.94 27.08
N ALA A 42 5.00 -5.87 28.02
CA ALA A 42 5.17 -7.29 27.69
C ALA A 42 3.95 -7.90 26.97
N GLN A 43 2.72 -7.48 27.33
CA GLN A 43 1.51 -7.90 26.62
C GLN A 43 1.45 -7.35 25.20
N ILE A 44 1.86 -6.08 25.01
CA ILE A 44 1.96 -5.44 23.71
C ILE A 44 2.99 -6.14 22.83
N ASP A 45 4.21 -6.35 23.34
CA ASP A 45 5.28 -7.04 22.61
C ASP A 45 4.84 -8.45 22.19
N GLY A 46 4.16 -9.18 23.09
CA GLY A 46 3.57 -10.48 22.77
C GLY A 46 2.45 -10.42 21.73
N ALA A 47 1.62 -9.36 21.73
CA ALA A 47 0.58 -9.16 20.72
C ALA A 47 1.18 -8.85 19.34
N ILE A 48 2.20 -8.00 19.28
CA ILE A 48 2.94 -7.68 18.05
C ILE A 48 3.56 -8.96 17.46
N ALA A 49 4.24 -9.77 18.27
CA ALA A 49 4.85 -11.02 17.80
C ALA A 49 3.82 -12.03 17.23
N ARG A 50 2.67 -12.21 17.90
CA ARG A 50 1.60 -13.09 17.40
C ARG A 50 1.01 -12.56 16.09
N ALA A 51 0.86 -11.26 15.99
CA ALA A 51 0.31 -10.64 14.80
C ALA A 51 1.27 -10.72 13.61
N GLU A 52 2.58 -10.52 13.81
CA GLU A 52 3.59 -10.76 12.77
C GLU A 52 3.48 -12.19 12.23
N ALA A 53 3.48 -13.18 13.13
CA ALA A 53 3.35 -14.59 12.77
C ALA A 53 2.05 -14.88 11.99
N ARG A 54 0.94 -14.27 12.42
CA ARG A 54 -0.35 -14.41 11.73
C ARG A 54 -0.34 -13.79 10.34
N ILE A 55 0.19 -12.57 10.19
CA ILE A 55 0.27 -11.89 8.90
C ILE A 55 1.13 -12.71 7.94
N ARG A 56 2.29 -13.23 8.39
CA ARG A 56 3.14 -14.11 7.58
C ARG A 56 2.42 -15.40 7.17
N ALA A 57 1.69 -16.03 8.09
CA ALA A 57 0.94 -17.26 7.80
C ALA A 57 -0.20 -17.07 6.79
N LEU A 58 -0.68 -15.83 6.60
CA LEU A 58 -1.71 -15.48 5.62
C LEU A 58 -1.14 -15.10 4.25
N GLN A 59 0.19 -14.98 4.10
CA GLN A 59 0.77 -14.61 2.81
C GLN A 59 0.52 -15.71 1.78
N ARG A 60 0.03 -15.32 0.60
CA ARG A 60 -0.22 -16.25 -0.51
C ARG A 60 1.08 -16.66 -1.19
N PRO A 61 1.07 -17.78 -1.96
CA PRO A 61 2.24 -18.23 -2.71
C PRO A 61 2.79 -17.23 -3.72
N ASP A 62 1.97 -16.33 -4.25
CA ASP A 62 2.40 -15.25 -5.15
C ASP A 62 3.01 -14.04 -4.40
N GLY A 63 2.74 -13.92 -3.10
CA GLY A 63 3.21 -12.83 -2.24
C GLY A 63 2.14 -11.84 -1.82
N SER A 64 0.91 -11.96 -2.33
CA SER A 64 -0.23 -11.11 -2.00
C SER A 64 -0.97 -11.55 -0.73
N TRP A 65 -1.88 -10.72 -0.26
CA TRP A 65 -2.86 -11.05 0.78
C TRP A 65 -4.27 -10.70 0.30
N THR A 66 -5.22 -11.56 0.63
CA THR A 66 -6.66 -11.36 0.44
C THR A 66 -7.15 -10.18 1.28
N GLY A 67 -7.93 -9.28 0.68
CA GLY A 67 -8.62 -8.18 1.37
C GLY A 67 -10.10 -8.47 1.57
N ASN A 68 -10.68 -8.05 2.70
CA ASN A 68 -12.07 -8.33 3.06
C ASN A 68 -12.93 -7.06 3.11
N TRP A 69 -12.30 -5.88 3.18
CA TRP A 69 -12.99 -4.58 3.27
C TRP A 69 -12.72 -3.65 2.08
N GLY A 70 -11.75 -4.01 1.24
CA GLY A 70 -11.44 -3.36 -0.02
C GLY A 70 -11.15 -4.41 -1.09
N ILE A 71 -11.35 -4.04 -2.35
CA ILE A 71 -11.14 -4.90 -3.51
C ILE A 71 -9.67 -4.86 -3.92
N HIS A 72 -8.93 -5.96 -3.92
CA HIS A 72 -9.06 -7.14 -3.07
C HIS A 72 -7.63 -7.48 -2.61
N PHE A 73 -6.82 -8.01 -3.52
CA PHE A 73 -5.43 -8.32 -3.23
C PHE A 73 -4.55 -7.08 -3.06
N ILE A 74 -4.77 -6.00 -3.83
CA ILE A 74 -3.98 -4.76 -3.66
C ILE A 74 -4.20 -4.19 -2.25
N TYR A 75 -5.47 -4.12 -1.83
CA TYR A 75 -5.85 -3.62 -0.52
C TYR A 75 -5.30 -4.48 0.62
N GLY A 76 -5.54 -5.80 0.58
CA GLY A 76 -5.04 -6.72 1.60
C GLY A 76 -3.51 -6.69 1.72
N THR A 77 -2.81 -6.64 0.58
CA THR A 77 -1.34 -6.60 0.54
C THR A 77 -0.79 -5.29 1.12
N LEU A 78 -1.43 -4.14 0.86
CA LEU A 78 -1.05 -2.86 1.47
C LEU A 78 -1.07 -2.95 2.99
N PHE A 79 -2.17 -3.44 3.56
CA PHE A 79 -2.30 -3.57 5.02
C PHE A 79 -1.33 -4.60 5.59
N ALA A 80 -1.16 -5.74 4.95
CA ALA A 80 -0.23 -6.77 5.40
C ALA A 80 1.21 -6.25 5.46
N VAL A 81 1.67 -5.56 4.42
CA VAL A 81 3.02 -4.95 4.38
C VAL A 81 3.17 -3.92 5.48
N ARG A 82 2.20 -2.99 5.64
CA ARG A 82 2.22 -2.01 6.74
C ARG A 82 2.25 -2.67 8.11
N GLY A 83 1.49 -3.76 8.30
CA GLY A 83 1.46 -4.54 9.53
C GLY A 83 2.81 -5.18 9.84
N LEU A 84 3.47 -5.79 8.85
CA LEU A 84 4.82 -6.34 9.01
C LEU A 84 5.83 -5.25 9.37
N LEU A 85 5.84 -4.13 8.64
CA LEU A 85 6.72 -3.00 8.93
C LEU A 85 6.49 -2.46 10.35
N ALA A 86 5.23 -2.36 10.79
CA ALA A 86 4.88 -1.95 12.16
C ALA A 86 5.34 -2.96 13.23
N CYS A 87 5.47 -4.25 12.89
CA CYS A 87 6.08 -5.25 13.77
C CYS A 87 7.61 -5.08 13.89
N GLY A 88 8.23 -4.15 13.16
CA GLY A 88 9.67 -3.99 13.09
C GLY A 88 10.34 -4.88 12.03
N VAL A 89 9.57 -5.54 11.16
CA VAL A 89 10.12 -6.29 10.03
C VAL A 89 10.75 -5.29 9.06
N PRO A 90 12.03 -5.48 8.66
CA PRO A 90 12.69 -4.52 7.79
C PRO A 90 12.09 -4.54 6.37
N PRO A 91 12.17 -3.42 5.62
CA PRO A 91 11.66 -3.38 4.25
C PRO A 91 12.26 -4.44 3.32
N PHE A 92 13.53 -4.83 3.52
CA PHE A 92 14.21 -5.85 2.73
C PHE A 92 13.84 -7.30 3.09
N ASP A 93 12.92 -7.53 4.04
CA ASP A 93 12.44 -8.88 4.38
C ASP A 93 11.88 -9.61 3.15
N PRO A 94 12.15 -10.93 3.01
CA PRO A 94 11.68 -11.71 1.86
C PRO A 94 10.17 -11.64 1.62
N SER A 95 9.36 -11.60 2.68
CA SER A 95 7.89 -11.49 2.58
C SER A 95 7.49 -10.15 1.96
N VAL A 96 8.07 -9.05 2.45
CA VAL A 96 7.81 -7.69 1.93
C VAL A 96 8.30 -7.58 0.49
N ARG A 97 9.51 -8.07 0.16
CA ARG A 97 10.03 -8.05 -1.22
C ARG A 97 9.17 -8.87 -2.18
N LYS A 98 8.60 -9.99 -1.71
CA LYS A 98 7.70 -10.82 -2.52
C LYS A 98 6.40 -10.08 -2.83
N ALA A 99 5.83 -9.39 -1.84
CA ALA A 99 4.68 -8.52 -2.01
C ALA A 99 4.94 -7.41 -3.06
N CYS A 100 6.08 -6.71 -2.94
CA CYS A 100 6.46 -5.68 -3.91
C CYS A 100 6.66 -6.26 -5.32
N ARG A 101 7.28 -7.44 -5.46
CA ARG A 101 7.44 -8.10 -6.76
C ARG A 101 6.10 -8.43 -7.41
N TRP A 102 5.18 -9.02 -6.64
CA TRP A 102 3.83 -9.32 -7.11
C TRP A 102 3.11 -8.04 -7.57
N LEU A 103 3.11 -7.01 -6.74
CA LEU A 103 2.41 -5.76 -7.03
C LEU A 103 2.95 -5.08 -8.29
N LYS A 104 4.28 -5.00 -8.45
CA LYS A 104 4.90 -4.42 -9.66
C LYS A 104 4.53 -5.17 -10.93
N ALA A 105 4.35 -6.49 -10.86
CA ALA A 105 3.91 -7.29 -12.00
C ALA A 105 2.45 -7.01 -12.42
N GLN A 106 1.66 -6.35 -11.57
CA GLN A 106 0.27 -5.98 -11.86
C GLN A 106 0.10 -4.53 -12.36
N GLN A 107 1.20 -3.77 -12.55
CA GLN A 107 1.09 -2.39 -13.02
C GLN A 107 0.64 -2.35 -14.49
N ASN A 108 -0.37 -1.55 -14.79
CA ASN A 108 -0.86 -1.33 -16.14
C ASN A 108 0.11 -0.46 -16.97
N GLU A 109 -0.11 -0.41 -18.29
CA GLU A 109 0.72 0.38 -19.22
C GLU A 109 0.67 1.90 -18.97
N ASP A 110 -0.44 2.40 -18.42
CA ASP A 110 -0.61 3.81 -18.04
C ASP A 110 0.06 4.18 -16.70
N GLY A 111 0.63 3.20 -15.99
CA GLY A 111 1.32 3.41 -14.71
C GLY A 111 0.45 3.21 -13.47
N GLY A 112 -0.86 3.01 -13.63
CA GLY A 112 -1.77 2.71 -12.53
C GLY A 112 -1.97 1.21 -12.27
N TRP A 113 -2.92 0.92 -11.39
CA TRP A 113 -3.41 -0.42 -11.06
C TRP A 113 -4.93 -0.45 -11.05
N GLY A 114 -5.48 -1.57 -11.51
CA GLY A 114 -6.91 -1.86 -11.51
C GLY A 114 -7.17 -3.32 -11.17
N GLU A 115 -8.04 -3.58 -10.20
CA GLU A 115 -8.47 -4.91 -9.78
C GLU A 115 -10.01 -4.98 -9.76
N SER A 116 -10.57 -5.97 -10.46
CA SER A 116 -12.01 -6.21 -10.52
C SER A 116 -12.54 -6.80 -9.23
N HIS A 117 -13.78 -6.46 -8.87
CA HIS A 117 -14.51 -7.10 -7.78
C HIS A 117 -14.74 -8.61 -8.00
N GLU A 118 -14.61 -9.10 -9.23
CA GLU A 118 -14.63 -10.53 -9.53
C GLU A 118 -13.55 -11.30 -8.76
N ALA A 119 -12.45 -10.63 -8.38
CA ALA A 119 -11.42 -11.19 -7.52
C ALA A 119 -11.97 -11.64 -6.16
N CYS A 120 -12.96 -10.92 -5.60
CA CYS A 120 -13.62 -11.28 -4.35
C CYS A 120 -14.44 -12.58 -4.46
N LEU A 121 -14.89 -12.95 -5.68
CA LEU A 121 -15.69 -14.14 -5.93
C LEU A 121 -14.84 -15.34 -6.33
N THR A 122 -13.76 -15.09 -7.05
CA THR A 122 -12.91 -16.13 -7.67
C THR A 122 -11.64 -16.43 -6.88
N ASP A 123 -11.30 -15.60 -5.88
CA ASP A 123 -10.03 -15.61 -5.13
C ASP A 123 -8.81 -15.59 -6.06
N ARG A 124 -8.92 -14.85 -7.17
CA ARG A 124 -7.87 -14.66 -8.18
C ARG A 124 -7.80 -13.21 -8.61
N TYR A 125 -6.60 -12.71 -8.80
CA TYR A 125 -6.41 -11.34 -9.27
C TYR A 125 -6.95 -11.22 -10.70
N VAL A 126 -7.89 -10.30 -10.91
CA VAL A 126 -8.49 -10.00 -12.21
C VAL A 126 -8.17 -8.54 -12.54
N ALA A 127 -7.22 -8.35 -13.45
CA ALA A 127 -6.78 -7.02 -13.87
C ALA A 127 -7.87 -6.30 -14.67
N VAL A 128 -8.02 -4.99 -14.42
CA VAL A 128 -8.89 -4.07 -15.17
C VAL A 128 -8.15 -2.75 -15.40
N GLU A 129 -8.81 -1.79 -16.05
CA GLU A 129 -8.29 -0.44 -16.23
C GLU A 129 -7.91 0.20 -14.90
N SER A 130 -6.88 1.04 -14.92
CA SER A 130 -6.35 1.67 -13.72
C SER A 130 -7.38 2.56 -13.03
N GLN A 131 -7.42 2.42 -11.70
CA GLN A 131 -8.28 3.20 -10.82
C GLN A 131 -7.42 3.99 -9.83
N VAL A 132 -7.83 5.23 -9.54
CA VAL A 132 -7.16 6.17 -8.64
C VAL A 132 -6.92 5.56 -7.27
N ILE A 133 -7.96 4.95 -6.68
CA ILE A 133 -7.89 4.42 -5.31
C ILE A 133 -6.89 3.26 -5.22
N GLN A 134 -6.99 2.28 -6.13
CA GLN A 134 -6.10 1.12 -6.15
C GLN A 134 -4.67 1.49 -6.53
N SER A 135 -4.48 2.45 -7.44
CA SER A 135 -3.16 2.99 -7.78
C SER A 135 -2.51 3.71 -6.61
N ALA A 136 -3.29 4.47 -5.82
CA ALA A 136 -2.80 5.12 -4.61
C ALA A 136 -2.41 4.13 -3.52
N TRP A 137 -3.15 3.03 -3.36
CA TRP A 137 -2.77 1.92 -2.47
C TRP A 137 -1.46 1.27 -2.90
N ALA A 138 -1.33 0.96 -4.19
CA ALA A 138 -0.13 0.35 -4.75
C ALA A 138 1.11 1.25 -4.58
N LEU A 139 0.98 2.54 -4.91
CA LEU A 139 2.04 3.53 -4.72
C LEU A 139 2.45 3.62 -3.25
N SER A 140 1.47 3.72 -2.34
CA SER A 140 1.74 3.78 -0.89
C SER A 140 2.51 2.56 -0.41
N LEU A 141 2.12 1.35 -0.85
CA LEU A 141 2.81 0.11 -0.50
C LEU A 141 4.28 0.14 -0.91
N LEU A 142 4.56 0.49 -2.17
CA LEU A 142 5.93 0.51 -2.70
C LEU A 142 6.81 1.53 -1.97
N LEU A 143 6.25 2.68 -1.61
CA LEU A 143 6.94 3.73 -0.86
C LEU A 143 7.18 3.35 0.61
N ASP A 144 6.17 2.83 1.29
CA ASP A 144 6.28 2.35 2.68
C ASP A 144 7.30 1.22 2.78
N ALA A 145 7.33 0.37 1.76
CA ALA A 145 8.29 -0.72 1.64
C ALA A 145 9.65 -0.27 1.09
N GLU A 146 9.91 1.01 0.85
CA GLU A 146 11.20 1.49 0.33
C GLU A 146 11.68 0.71 -0.91
N ASP A 147 10.76 0.36 -1.83
CA ASP A 147 11.12 -0.41 -3.02
C ASP A 147 12.04 0.41 -3.95
N PRO A 148 13.12 -0.18 -4.49
CA PRO A 148 14.09 0.56 -5.29
C PRO A 148 13.62 0.84 -6.73
N ALA A 149 12.47 0.30 -7.16
CA ALA A 149 11.99 0.44 -8.54
C ALA A 149 11.34 1.81 -8.80
N TRP A 150 12.14 2.87 -8.76
CA TRP A 150 11.67 4.24 -8.93
C TRP A 150 10.97 4.50 -10.27
N GLY A 151 11.33 3.80 -11.35
CA GLY A 151 10.59 3.92 -12.62
C GLY A 151 9.13 3.46 -12.54
N VAL A 152 8.82 2.48 -11.69
CA VAL A 152 7.44 2.04 -11.42
C VAL A 152 6.71 3.05 -10.54
N ILE A 153 7.38 3.54 -9.50
CA ILE A 153 6.87 4.51 -8.53
C ILE A 153 6.56 5.86 -9.21
N GLU A 154 7.45 6.36 -10.06
CA GLU A 154 7.30 7.62 -10.79
C GLU A 154 6.12 7.55 -11.76
N ARG A 155 5.96 6.44 -12.49
CA ARG A 155 4.78 6.21 -13.36
C ARG A 155 3.47 6.19 -12.58
N ALA A 156 3.45 5.61 -11.39
CA ALA A 156 2.28 5.59 -10.51
C ALA A 156 1.90 6.99 -10.02
N ALA A 157 2.89 7.78 -9.59
CA ALA A 157 2.69 9.16 -9.17
C ALA A 157 2.21 10.02 -10.34
N GLN A 158 2.79 9.84 -11.54
CA GLN A 158 2.36 10.52 -12.75
C GLN A 158 0.91 10.19 -13.10
N PHE A 159 0.52 8.90 -13.10
CA PHE A 159 -0.86 8.48 -13.31
C PHE A 159 -1.84 9.21 -12.39
N LEU A 160 -1.54 9.25 -11.08
CA LEU A 160 -2.40 9.94 -10.10
C LEU A 160 -2.46 11.44 -10.36
N ALA A 161 -1.34 12.09 -10.68
CA ALA A 161 -1.29 13.52 -10.97
C ALA A 161 -2.08 13.88 -12.24
N GLU A 162 -1.94 13.09 -13.31
CA GLU A 162 -2.64 13.31 -14.59
C GLU A 162 -4.15 13.04 -14.50
N ARG A 163 -4.57 12.19 -13.55
CA ARG A 163 -5.98 11.89 -13.28
C ARG A 163 -6.66 12.92 -12.38
N GLN A 164 -5.92 13.91 -11.86
CA GLN A 164 -6.49 14.97 -11.04
C GLN A 164 -7.32 15.93 -11.90
N ASN A 165 -8.53 16.24 -11.45
CA ASN A 165 -9.41 17.22 -12.08
C ASN A 165 -8.87 18.65 -11.87
N PRO A 166 -9.28 19.63 -12.71
CA PRO A 166 -8.86 21.03 -12.56
C PRO A 166 -9.20 21.68 -11.21
N ASP A 167 -10.20 21.15 -10.49
CA ASP A 167 -10.60 21.61 -9.15
C ASP A 167 -9.78 20.97 -8.01
N GLY A 168 -8.80 20.12 -8.35
CA GLY A 168 -7.96 19.40 -7.41
C GLY A 168 -8.56 18.08 -6.90
N SER A 169 -9.80 17.75 -7.27
CA SER A 169 -10.42 16.47 -6.94
C SER A 169 -9.94 15.34 -7.87
N TRP A 170 -10.36 14.11 -7.58
CA TRP A 170 -10.21 12.97 -8.49
C TRP A 170 -11.58 12.49 -8.97
N PRO A 171 -11.65 11.91 -10.19
CA PRO A 171 -12.91 11.40 -10.73
C PRO A 171 -13.47 10.27 -9.88
N LYS A 172 -14.80 10.13 -9.92
CA LYS A 172 -15.48 8.94 -9.38
C LYS A 172 -15.32 7.80 -10.37
N GLU A 173 -14.74 6.70 -9.90
CA GLU A 173 -14.52 5.47 -10.69
C GLU A 173 -15.30 4.30 -10.07
N ALA A 174 -14.96 3.06 -10.42
CA ALA A 174 -15.64 1.89 -9.89
C ALA A 174 -15.52 1.80 -8.35
N PRO A 175 -16.46 1.12 -7.68
CA PRO A 175 -16.35 0.87 -6.24
C PRO A 175 -15.03 0.14 -5.92
N SER A 176 -14.36 0.54 -4.84
CA SER A 176 -13.16 -0.15 -4.33
C SER A 176 -13.39 -0.79 -2.96
N GLY A 177 -14.55 -0.56 -2.33
CA GLY A 177 -14.92 -1.21 -1.08
C GLY A 177 -15.75 -2.46 -1.33
N VAL A 178 -15.62 -3.44 -0.44
CA VAL A 178 -16.41 -4.68 -0.46
C VAL A 178 -16.75 -5.09 0.97
N PHE A 179 -17.92 -5.70 1.17
CA PHE A 179 -18.21 -6.47 2.38
C PHE A 179 -18.91 -7.78 2.01
N PHE A 180 -18.67 -8.83 2.79
CA PHE A 180 -19.19 -10.18 2.58
C PHE A 180 -19.00 -10.72 1.14
N HIS A 181 -17.86 -10.37 0.53
CA HIS A 181 -17.42 -10.74 -0.82
C HIS A 181 -18.26 -10.22 -2.00
N THR A 182 -19.55 -9.92 -1.80
CA THR A 182 -20.49 -9.61 -2.90
C THR A 182 -21.03 -8.19 -2.88
N ALA A 183 -20.99 -7.50 -1.74
CA ALA A 183 -21.59 -6.18 -1.61
C ALA A 183 -20.57 -5.07 -1.80
N LEU A 184 -20.73 -4.31 -2.88
CA LEU A 184 -19.82 -3.23 -3.26
C LEU A 184 -20.14 -1.93 -2.53
N LEU A 185 -19.09 -1.21 -2.14
CA LEU A 185 -19.17 0.06 -1.42
C LEU A 185 -18.38 1.14 -2.15
N HIS A 186 -19.01 2.29 -2.31
CA HIS A 186 -18.31 3.53 -2.63
C HIS A 186 -17.88 4.21 -1.32
N TYR A 187 -16.60 4.06 -0.97
CA TYR A 187 -15.99 4.92 0.04
C TYR A 187 -15.69 6.29 -0.58
N GLU A 188 -16.66 7.20 -0.47
CA GLU A 188 -16.67 8.50 -1.16
C GLU A 188 -15.33 9.26 -1.05
N LEU A 189 -14.74 9.30 0.16
CA LEU A 189 -13.51 10.06 0.41
C LEU A 189 -12.22 9.37 -0.05
N TYR A 190 -12.24 8.08 -0.41
CA TYR A 190 -11.02 7.34 -0.73
C TYR A 190 -10.25 7.93 -1.91
N ARG A 191 -10.95 8.38 -2.96
CA ARG A 191 -10.32 8.95 -4.15
C ARG A 191 -9.48 10.19 -3.84
N SER A 192 -9.92 11.02 -2.89
CA SER A 192 -9.20 12.22 -2.49
C SER A 192 -8.15 11.91 -1.43
N TYR A 193 -8.55 11.14 -0.40
CA TYR A 193 -7.69 10.84 0.74
C TYR A 193 -6.46 10.04 0.35
N PHE A 194 -6.64 8.91 -0.34
CA PHE A 194 -5.52 8.04 -0.70
C PHE A 194 -4.65 8.66 -1.79
N ALA A 195 -5.22 9.31 -2.80
CA ALA A 195 -4.44 9.95 -3.86
C ALA A 195 -3.54 11.06 -3.28
N LEU A 196 -4.10 11.94 -2.46
CA LEU A 196 -3.34 13.01 -1.82
C LEU A 196 -2.27 12.45 -0.89
N TRP A 197 -2.60 11.44 -0.09
CA TRP A 197 -1.63 10.84 0.83
C TRP A 197 -0.49 10.15 0.09
N ALA A 198 -0.79 9.37 -0.94
CA ALA A 198 0.21 8.67 -1.74
C ALA A 198 1.15 9.65 -2.47
N LEU A 199 0.61 10.73 -3.03
CA LEU A 199 1.42 11.79 -3.67
C LEU A 199 2.28 12.56 -2.66
N GLY A 200 1.75 12.87 -1.48
CA GLY A 200 2.53 13.51 -0.41
C GLY A 200 3.67 12.62 0.10
N LEU A 201 3.40 11.31 0.26
CA LEU A 201 4.43 10.34 0.61
C LEU A 201 5.47 10.21 -0.51
N PHE A 202 5.04 10.17 -1.77
CA PHE A 202 5.93 10.13 -2.94
C PHE A 202 6.88 11.33 -2.93
N GLU A 203 6.36 12.56 -2.80
CA GLU A 203 7.20 13.75 -2.79
C GLU A 203 8.19 13.76 -1.63
N THR A 204 7.77 13.30 -0.45
CA THR A 204 8.67 13.15 0.71
C THR A 204 9.84 12.22 0.38
N ARG A 205 9.56 11.00 -0.09
CA ARG A 205 10.60 10.02 -0.43
C ARG A 205 11.45 10.45 -1.63
N ARG A 206 10.87 11.17 -2.59
CA ARG A 206 11.57 11.70 -3.77
C ARG A 206 12.61 12.73 -3.36
N LEU A 207 12.25 13.63 -2.46
CA LEU A 207 13.18 14.64 -1.92
C LEU A 207 14.30 14.01 -1.08
N GLU A 208 14.00 13.01 -0.24
CA GLU A 208 15.01 12.24 0.50
C GLU A 208 16.01 11.58 -0.45
N ARG A 209 15.53 10.94 -1.52
CA ARG A 209 16.38 10.33 -2.55
C ARG A 209 17.26 11.36 -3.26
N LEU A 210 16.72 12.53 -3.60
CA LEU A 210 17.50 13.60 -4.25
C LEU A 210 18.58 14.18 -3.34
N ALA A 211 18.31 14.29 -2.04
CA ALA A 211 19.29 14.76 -1.06
C ALA A 211 20.46 13.77 -0.88
N LEU A 212 20.23 12.47 -1.09
CA LEU A 212 21.25 11.43 -1.02
C LEU A 212 22.03 11.25 -2.34
N ALA A 213 21.57 11.84 -3.45
CA ALA A 213 22.29 11.77 -4.71
C ALA A 213 23.58 12.59 -4.60
N PRO A 214 24.76 12.04 -4.95
CA PRO A 214 26.00 12.80 -4.94
C PRO A 214 25.83 14.05 -5.81
N SER A 215 26.25 15.21 -5.29
CA SER A 215 26.16 16.46 -6.03
C SER A 215 26.83 16.26 -7.39
N ARG A 216 26.06 16.38 -8.46
CA ARG A 216 26.65 16.46 -9.80
C ARG A 216 27.54 17.69 -9.78
N SER A 217 28.85 17.47 -9.70
CA SER A 217 29.85 18.49 -9.99
C SER A 217 29.48 19.09 -11.36
N LEU A 218 29.02 20.33 -11.34
CA LEU A 218 28.95 21.15 -12.54
C LEU A 218 30.40 21.30 -13.00
N ALA A 219 30.82 20.46 -13.94
CA ALA A 219 32.08 20.67 -14.64
C ALA A 219 32.02 22.08 -15.25
N PRO A 220 33.04 22.93 -15.05
CA PRO A 220 33.02 24.28 -15.58
C PRO A 220 32.92 24.21 -17.11
N GLU A 221 31.95 24.94 -17.68
CA GLU A 221 31.88 25.17 -19.12
C GLU A 221 33.25 25.62 -19.61
N LYS A 222 33.85 24.84 -20.50
CA LYS A 222 35.03 25.27 -21.24
C LYS A 222 34.59 26.46 -22.09
N SER A 223 34.98 27.67 -21.66
CA SER A 223 34.82 28.88 -22.45
C SER A 223 35.54 28.70 -23.79
N ALA A 224 34.77 28.77 -24.87
CA ALA A 224 35.33 28.77 -26.22
C ALA A 224 36.19 30.03 -26.43
N PRO A 225 37.33 29.94 -27.13
CA PRO A 225 38.19 31.10 -27.36
C PRO A 225 37.47 32.11 -28.27
N ARG A 226 37.40 33.37 -27.80
CA ARG A 226 36.99 34.51 -28.62
C ARG A 226 38.00 34.67 -29.75
N THR A 227 37.55 34.47 -30.99
CA THR A 227 38.30 34.90 -32.19
C THR A 227 38.32 36.42 -32.26
N ALA A 228 39.48 36.95 -32.65
CA ALA A 228 39.83 38.37 -32.72
C ALA A 228 38.99 39.18 -33.70
#